data_AF-A0A957JNV5-F1
#
_entry.id   AF-A0A957JNV5-F1
#
_cell.length_a   1.000
_cell.length_b   1.000
_cell.length_c   1.000
_cell.angle_alpha   90.00
_cell.angle_beta   90.00
_cell.angle_gamma   90.00
#
_symmetry.space_group_name_H-M   'P 1'
#
loop_
_entity.id
_entity.type
_entity.pdbx_description
1 polymer ?
#
loop_
_entity_poly.entity_id
_entity_poly.type
_entity_poly.pdbx_seq_one_letter_code
_entity_poly.pdbx_strand_id
1 'polypeptide(L)'
;IARLVDGSDLLEFKSRYGSQTVCVQANIHGMACAFIGNNGPIDPDGATKATHFIQLCCQSNTPLIFLQNTTGYMVGTAYEQGGMIKHGSKMIQAVSNATVPRLTLMIGASFGAGNYGMCGRAYNPRFLFSWPNAVTGVMGGEQAAMTMRLVMEGSAARRGQTIEPAVLAAQEQQIIDHFNGQSDAFFTSGWLLDDGLIDPRDSRKVLAFLLATVREGEKRPLFPNTFGVARM
;
A
#
# COMPACT_ATOMS: atom_id res chain seq x y z
N ILE A 1 9.15 3.26 -11.81
CA ILE A 1 8.54 4.54 -12.25
C ILE A 1 9.00 4.95 -13.65
N ALA A 2 10.31 4.99 -13.97
CA ALA A 2 10.81 5.38 -15.30
C ALA A 2 10.07 4.74 -16.51
N ARG A 3 9.73 3.44 -16.41
CA ARG A 3 8.98 2.71 -17.46
C ARG A 3 7.48 3.04 -17.55
N LEU A 4 6.96 3.84 -16.61
CA LEU A 4 5.55 4.20 -16.53
C LEU A 4 5.28 5.61 -17.00
N VAL A 5 6.26 6.52 -16.92
CA VAL A 5 6.08 7.96 -17.11
C VAL A 5 6.61 8.43 -18.46
N ASP A 6 6.12 9.59 -18.91
CA ASP A 6 6.54 10.22 -20.16
C ASP A 6 8.02 10.60 -20.10
N GLY A 7 8.76 10.33 -21.17
CA GLY A 7 10.20 10.66 -21.25
C GLY A 7 11.11 9.94 -20.26
N SER A 8 10.57 9.06 -19.39
CA SER A 8 11.25 8.65 -18.15
C SER A 8 11.65 9.84 -17.26
N ASP A 9 10.98 10.99 -17.39
CA ASP A 9 11.28 12.20 -16.65
C ASP A 9 10.64 12.15 -15.26
N LEU A 10 11.48 12.32 -14.24
CA LEU A 10 11.10 12.16 -12.84
C LEU A 10 11.54 13.40 -12.06
N LEU A 11 10.60 14.07 -11.40
CA LEU A 11 10.92 15.11 -10.43
C LEU A 11 10.84 14.50 -9.02
N GLU A 12 11.97 14.08 -8.48
CA GLU A 12 12.04 13.49 -7.15
C GLU A 12 11.83 14.53 -6.05
N PHE A 13 10.92 14.23 -5.13
CA PHE A 13 10.70 15.03 -3.94
C PHE A 13 11.52 14.46 -2.78
N LYS A 14 12.32 15.31 -2.12
CA LYS A 14 13.11 14.92 -0.93
C LYS A 14 13.86 13.58 -1.11
N SER A 15 14.59 13.40 -2.20
CA SER A 15 15.25 12.13 -2.54
C SER A 15 16.22 11.63 -1.46
N ARG A 16 16.87 12.55 -0.74
CA ARG A 16 17.84 12.26 0.33
C ARG A 16 17.26 12.16 1.76
N TYR A 17 15.94 12.19 1.93
CA TYR A 17 15.28 12.12 3.24
C TYR A 17 14.20 11.02 3.21
N GLY A 18 14.27 10.04 4.12
CA GLY A 18 13.40 8.86 4.07
C GLY A 18 13.47 8.14 2.72
N SER A 19 14.68 7.80 2.26
CA SER A 19 14.94 7.33 0.89
C SER A 19 14.22 6.04 0.50
N GLN A 20 13.82 5.23 1.49
CA GLN A 20 13.03 4.01 1.26
C GLN A 20 11.58 4.30 0.86
N THR A 21 11.08 5.51 1.15
CA THR A 21 9.79 5.99 0.67
C THR A 21 10.02 6.99 -0.45
N VAL A 22 9.84 6.53 -1.68
CA VAL A 22 10.10 7.29 -2.91
C VAL A 22 8.88 8.15 -3.23
N CYS A 23 9.07 9.45 -3.46
CA CYS A 23 8.01 10.39 -3.85
C CYS A 23 8.45 11.14 -5.11
N VAL A 24 7.63 11.12 -6.15
CA VAL A 24 8.01 11.65 -7.48
C VAL A 24 6.82 12.32 -8.15
N GLN A 25 7.02 13.50 -8.75
CA GLN A 25 6.07 14.08 -9.71
C GLN A 25 6.49 13.72 -11.13
N ALA A 26 5.52 13.41 -11.99
CA ALA A 26 5.75 13.07 -13.38
C ALA A 26 4.47 13.23 -14.22
N ASN A 27 4.55 12.89 -15.51
CA ASN A 27 3.41 12.86 -16.41
C ASN A 27 3.19 11.44 -16.96
N ILE A 28 1.93 11.04 -17.12
CA ILE A 28 1.54 9.88 -17.94
C ILE A 28 0.60 10.38 -19.03
N HIS A 29 0.98 10.20 -20.29
CA HIS A 29 0.19 10.62 -21.45
C HIS A 29 -0.19 12.12 -21.37
N GLY A 30 0.75 12.95 -20.94
CA GLY A 30 0.58 14.40 -20.73
C GLY A 30 -0.25 14.78 -19.50
N MET A 31 -0.71 13.83 -18.69
CA MET A 31 -1.45 14.10 -17.46
C MET A 31 -0.51 14.10 -16.26
N ALA A 32 -0.48 15.23 -15.54
CA ALA A 32 0.28 15.37 -14.31
C ALA A 32 -0.22 14.40 -13.24
N CYS A 33 0.72 13.72 -12.59
CA CYS A 33 0.46 12.79 -11.51
C CYS A 33 1.67 12.72 -10.57
N ALA A 34 1.44 12.12 -9.41
CA ALA A 34 2.45 11.98 -8.37
C ALA A 34 2.49 10.54 -7.86
N PHE A 35 3.68 9.99 -7.70
CA PHE A 35 3.92 8.63 -7.24
C PHE A 35 4.41 8.60 -5.81
N ILE A 36 3.91 7.66 -5.02
CA ILE A 36 4.53 7.22 -3.76
C ILE A 36 4.84 5.74 -3.89
N GLY A 37 6.10 5.35 -3.74
CA GLY A 37 6.56 3.97 -3.88
C GLY A 37 7.49 3.54 -2.75
N ASN A 38 7.70 2.23 -2.62
CA ASN A 38 8.50 1.65 -1.54
C ASN A 38 9.73 0.91 -2.10
N ASN A 39 10.91 1.30 -1.62
CA ASN A 39 12.18 0.58 -1.80
C ASN A 39 12.62 -0.18 -0.53
N GLY A 40 11.82 -0.10 0.52
CA GLY A 40 12.02 -0.75 1.81
C GLY A 40 10.87 -0.43 2.78
N PRO A 41 11.00 -0.79 4.06
CA PRO A 41 10.03 -0.43 5.08
C PRO A 41 9.92 1.09 5.26
N ILE A 42 8.78 1.55 5.76
CA ILE A 42 8.51 2.97 5.99
C ILE A 42 9.11 3.38 7.34
N ASP A 43 10.11 4.25 7.32
CA ASP A 43 10.74 4.85 8.50
C ASP A 43 10.05 6.18 8.89
N PRO A 44 10.36 6.79 10.06
CA PRO A 44 9.74 8.05 10.48
C PRO A 44 9.93 9.18 9.47
N ASP A 45 11.10 9.24 8.84
CA ASP A 45 11.41 10.24 7.82
C ASP A 45 10.63 10.00 6.54
N GLY A 46 10.51 8.75 6.09
CA GLY A 46 9.70 8.34 4.94
C GLY A 46 8.22 8.64 5.14
N ALA A 47 7.67 8.33 6.32
CA ALA A 47 6.29 8.68 6.66
C ALA A 47 6.06 10.20 6.67
N THR A 48 7.00 10.96 7.23
CA THR A 48 6.94 12.43 7.25
C THR A 48 7.05 13.03 5.85
N LYS A 49 7.93 12.46 5.02
CA LYS A 49 8.08 12.82 3.60
C LYS A 49 6.80 12.57 2.82
N ALA A 50 6.24 11.37 2.90
CA ALA A 50 5.01 11.00 2.23
C ALA A 50 3.84 11.89 2.67
N THR A 51 3.72 12.17 3.97
CA THR A 51 2.71 13.09 4.52
C THR A 51 2.76 14.46 3.82
N HIS A 52 3.95 15.09 3.80
CA HIS A 52 4.11 16.40 3.17
C HIS A 52 3.85 16.33 1.66
N PHE A 53 4.31 15.26 1.00
CA PHE A 53 4.11 15.08 -0.43
C PHE A 53 2.63 14.94 -0.81
N ILE A 54 1.84 14.19 -0.03
CA ILE A 54 0.39 14.07 -0.21
C ILE A 54 -0.29 15.44 -0.08
N GLN A 55 0.10 16.22 0.93
CA GLN A 55 -0.45 17.57 1.14
C GLN A 55 -0.13 18.51 -0.04
N LEU A 56 1.10 18.46 -0.56
CA LEU A 56 1.49 19.23 -1.75
C LEU A 56 0.65 18.82 -2.97
N CYS A 57 0.45 17.51 -3.19
CA CYS A 57 -0.36 17.02 -4.29
C CYS A 57 -1.83 17.45 -4.14
N CYS A 58 -2.38 17.46 -2.93
CA CYS A 58 -3.72 17.98 -2.68
C CYS A 58 -3.81 19.47 -3.01
N GLN A 59 -2.80 20.26 -2.60
CA GLN A 59 -2.75 21.70 -2.87
C GLN A 59 -2.67 22.01 -4.38
N SER A 60 -1.89 21.22 -5.14
CA SER A 60 -1.73 21.38 -6.58
C SER A 60 -2.77 20.62 -7.41
N ASN A 61 -3.81 20.06 -6.77
CA ASN A 61 -4.82 19.20 -7.39
C ASN A 61 -4.22 18.11 -8.31
N THR A 62 -3.15 17.47 -7.83
CA THR A 62 -2.39 16.45 -8.57
C THR A 62 -2.79 15.05 -8.09
N PRO A 63 -3.30 14.17 -8.98
CA PRO A 63 -3.63 12.79 -8.63
C PRO A 63 -2.44 12.01 -8.07
N LEU A 64 -2.70 11.17 -7.08
CA LEU A 64 -1.73 10.31 -6.42
C LEU A 64 -1.81 8.87 -6.95
N ILE A 65 -0.66 8.26 -7.16
CA ILE A 65 -0.48 6.86 -7.57
C ILE A 65 0.43 6.17 -6.54
N PHE A 66 -0.10 5.17 -5.85
CA PHE A 66 0.63 4.40 -4.85
C PHE A 66 1.16 3.11 -5.49
N LEU A 67 2.48 2.91 -5.47
CA LEU A 67 3.14 1.68 -5.91
C LEU A 67 3.55 0.88 -4.67
N GLN A 68 2.71 -0.08 -4.27
CA GLN A 68 2.94 -0.80 -3.01
C GLN A 68 3.98 -1.91 -3.19
N ASN A 69 5.06 -1.79 -2.42
CA ASN A 69 6.05 -2.84 -2.22
C ASN A 69 6.66 -2.72 -0.82
N THR A 70 5.81 -2.78 0.20
CA THR A 70 6.17 -2.54 1.60
C THR A 70 5.86 -3.73 2.49
N THR A 71 6.81 -4.02 3.37
CA THR A 71 6.65 -4.98 4.46
C THR A 71 6.10 -4.35 5.74
N GLY A 72 5.76 -3.06 5.71
CA GLY A 72 5.24 -2.31 6.85
C GLY A 72 6.11 -1.12 7.25
N TYR A 73 5.95 -0.69 8.49
CA TYR A 73 6.76 0.36 9.11
C TYR A 73 7.97 -0.24 9.83
N MET A 74 9.03 0.56 9.97
CA MET A 74 10.20 0.19 10.75
C MET A 74 9.84 -0.05 12.21
N VAL A 75 10.41 -1.09 12.81
CA VAL A 75 10.25 -1.45 14.23
C VAL A 75 11.58 -1.33 14.96
N GLY A 76 11.52 -1.15 16.28
CA GLY A 76 12.70 -1.09 17.15
C GLY A 76 12.67 0.13 18.06
N THR A 77 13.35 0.03 19.22
CA THR A 77 13.29 1.04 20.29
C THR A 77 13.62 2.46 19.80
N ALA A 78 14.65 2.59 18.97
CA ALA A 78 15.04 3.89 18.40
C ALA A 78 13.96 4.49 17.49
N TYR A 79 13.28 3.68 16.68
CA TYR A 79 12.21 4.14 15.78
C TYR A 79 10.93 4.48 16.56
N GLU A 80 10.60 3.68 17.57
CA GLU A 80 9.46 3.96 18.46
C GLU A 80 9.65 5.27 19.23
N GLN A 81 10.84 5.48 19.82
CA GLN A 81 11.19 6.74 20.49
C GLN A 81 11.30 7.92 19.52
N GLY A 82 11.76 7.67 18.29
CA GLY A 82 11.69 8.61 17.17
C GLY A 82 10.26 8.96 16.75
N GLY A 83 9.26 8.24 17.26
CA GLY A 83 7.85 8.48 17.05
C GLY A 83 7.31 7.84 15.78
N MET A 84 7.76 6.63 15.45
CA MET A 84 7.25 5.89 14.28
C MET A 84 5.72 5.89 14.24
N ILE A 85 5.06 5.64 15.38
CA ILE A 85 3.59 5.68 15.49
C ILE A 85 3.03 7.05 15.06
N LYS A 86 3.45 8.16 15.67
CA LYS A 86 2.91 9.50 15.33
C LYS A 86 3.20 9.90 13.89
N HIS A 87 4.34 9.50 13.33
CA HIS A 87 4.71 9.81 11.94
C HIS A 87 3.92 8.95 10.94
N GLY A 88 3.74 7.66 11.23
CA GLY A 88 2.85 6.78 10.47
C GLY A 88 1.38 7.24 10.53
N SER A 89 0.90 7.68 11.70
CA SER A 89 -0.45 8.24 11.83
C SER A 89 -0.66 9.48 10.96
N LYS A 90 0.32 10.39 10.88
CA LYS A 90 0.25 11.56 9.99
C LYS A 90 0.15 11.16 8.51
N MET A 91 0.91 10.13 8.10
CA MET A 91 0.83 9.59 6.74
C MET A 91 -0.55 9.02 6.45
N ILE A 92 -1.09 8.21 7.37
CA ILE A 92 -2.44 7.65 7.26
C ILE A 92 -3.50 8.77 7.22
N GLN A 93 -3.39 9.79 8.07
CA GLN A 93 -4.29 10.95 8.05
C GLN A 93 -4.23 11.68 6.69
N ALA A 94 -3.03 11.87 6.14
CA ALA A 94 -2.87 12.48 4.83
C ALA A 94 -3.49 11.63 3.72
N VAL A 95 -3.28 10.31 3.75
CA VAL A 95 -3.93 9.38 2.81
C VAL A 95 -5.44 9.48 2.95
N SER A 96 -6.01 9.30 4.14
CA SER A 96 -7.46 9.28 4.38
C SER A 96 -8.14 10.57 3.93
N ASN A 97 -7.53 11.72 4.24
CA ASN A 97 -8.12 13.04 4.01
C ASN A 97 -7.72 13.68 2.67
N ALA A 98 -6.94 12.99 1.83
CA ALA A 98 -6.56 13.52 0.53
C ALA A 98 -7.81 13.76 -0.35
N THR A 99 -7.89 14.96 -0.93
CA THR A 99 -9.02 15.40 -1.75
C THR A 99 -8.86 15.06 -3.23
N VAL A 100 -7.65 14.72 -3.66
CA VAL A 100 -7.32 14.35 -5.04
C VAL A 100 -7.61 12.87 -5.31
N PRO A 101 -7.78 12.46 -6.58
CA PRO A 101 -7.86 11.05 -6.93
C PRO A 101 -6.63 10.28 -6.46
N ARG A 102 -6.87 9.12 -5.84
CA ARG A 102 -5.84 8.17 -5.42
C ARG A 102 -6.01 6.89 -6.23
N LEU A 103 -4.95 6.43 -6.88
CA LEU A 103 -4.88 5.15 -7.58
C LEU A 103 -3.84 4.28 -6.87
N THR A 104 -4.10 2.99 -6.76
CA THR A 104 -3.16 2.05 -6.12
C THR A 104 -2.80 0.91 -7.07
N LEU A 105 -1.52 0.59 -7.14
CA LEU A 105 -0.99 -0.56 -7.86
C LEU A 105 -0.10 -1.35 -6.91
N MET A 106 -0.53 -2.56 -6.53
CA MET A 106 0.27 -3.48 -5.73
C MET A 106 1.27 -4.18 -6.65
N ILE A 107 2.54 -3.79 -6.58
CA ILE A 107 3.61 -4.29 -7.46
C ILE A 107 4.48 -5.36 -6.80
N GLY A 108 4.26 -5.64 -5.52
CA GLY A 108 5.01 -6.59 -4.71
C GLY A 108 4.34 -6.77 -3.35
N ALA A 109 5.12 -6.60 -2.29
CA ALA A 109 4.63 -6.77 -0.92
C ALA A 109 3.60 -5.69 -0.53
N SER A 110 2.52 -6.11 0.13
CA SER A 110 1.55 -5.24 0.78
C SER A 110 1.16 -5.80 2.15
N PHE A 111 1.98 -5.51 3.15
CA PHE A 111 1.80 -6.09 4.48
C PHE A 111 1.40 -5.08 5.56
N GLY A 112 0.48 -5.51 6.41
CA GLY A 112 0.13 -4.86 7.68
C GLY A 112 -0.15 -3.37 7.55
N ALA A 113 0.40 -2.58 8.48
CA ALA A 113 0.21 -1.14 8.47
C ALA A 113 0.79 -0.43 7.22
N GLY A 114 1.73 -1.07 6.50
CA GLY A 114 2.24 -0.55 5.23
C GLY A 114 1.15 -0.46 4.16
N ASN A 115 0.26 -1.47 4.09
CA ASN A 115 -0.93 -1.45 3.23
C ASN A 115 -1.78 -0.21 3.51
N TYR A 116 -1.93 0.16 4.79
CA TYR A 116 -2.72 1.31 5.21
C TYR A 116 -2.09 2.63 4.79
N GLY A 117 -0.81 2.83 5.10
CA GLY A 117 -0.07 4.03 4.75
C GLY A 117 0.07 4.25 3.25
N MET A 118 -0.03 3.19 2.44
CA MET A 118 0.10 3.24 0.99
C MET A 118 -1.25 3.20 0.25
N CYS A 119 -2.35 3.57 0.91
CA CYS A 119 -3.69 3.64 0.30
C CYS A 119 -4.22 2.29 -0.21
N GLY A 120 -4.17 1.24 0.63
CA GLY A 120 -4.83 -0.03 0.37
C GLY A 120 -6.36 0.06 0.33
N ARG A 121 -7.03 -1.08 0.14
CA ARG A 121 -8.48 -1.17 -0.12
C ARG A 121 -9.35 -0.37 0.85
N ALA A 122 -9.05 -0.43 2.15
CA ALA A 122 -9.81 0.26 3.20
C ALA A 122 -9.77 1.80 3.12
N TYR A 123 -8.83 2.36 2.34
CA TYR A 123 -8.65 3.80 2.17
C TYR A 123 -9.31 4.34 0.89
N ASN A 124 -10.13 3.51 0.23
CA ASN A 124 -10.96 3.87 -0.91
C ASN A 124 -10.16 4.62 -2.00
N PRO A 125 -9.09 4.03 -2.56
CA PRO A 125 -8.58 4.51 -3.84
C PRO A 125 -9.68 4.41 -4.89
N ARG A 126 -9.65 5.27 -5.91
CA ARG A 126 -10.62 5.23 -7.02
C ARG A 126 -10.55 3.90 -7.76
N PHE A 127 -9.33 3.38 -7.88
CA PHE A 127 -9.04 2.06 -8.44
C PHE A 127 -7.82 1.47 -7.73
N LEU A 128 -7.85 0.16 -7.51
CA LEU A 128 -6.75 -0.62 -6.95
C LEU A 128 -6.52 -1.84 -7.83
N PHE A 129 -5.33 -1.98 -8.41
CA PHE A 129 -4.94 -3.17 -9.18
C PHE A 129 -3.75 -3.87 -8.56
N SER A 130 -3.59 -5.15 -8.87
CA SER A 130 -2.47 -5.97 -8.40
C SER A 130 -1.68 -6.53 -9.58
N TRP A 131 -0.36 -6.62 -9.43
CA TRP A 131 0.46 -7.46 -10.31
C TRP A 131 0.33 -8.93 -9.90
N PRO A 132 0.58 -9.90 -10.82
CA PRO A 132 0.48 -11.32 -10.49
C PRO A 132 1.46 -11.78 -9.40
N ASN A 133 2.57 -11.06 -9.22
CA ASN A 133 3.57 -11.34 -8.18
C ASN A 133 3.29 -10.61 -6.85
N ALA A 134 2.18 -9.86 -6.74
CA ALA A 134 1.84 -9.17 -5.52
C ALA A 134 1.51 -10.16 -4.41
N VAL A 135 1.93 -9.83 -3.18
CA VAL A 135 1.64 -10.64 -1.99
C VAL A 135 1.09 -9.70 -0.93
N THR A 136 -0.11 -10.00 -0.45
CA THR A 136 -0.85 -9.14 0.48
C THR A 136 -1.25 -9.93 1.72
N GLY A 137 -1.13 -9.32 2.89
CA GLY A 137 -1.54 -9.96 4.13
C GLY A 137 -1.35 -9.08 5.36
N VAL A 138 -1.77 -9.57 6.52
CA VAL A 138 -1.54 -8.85 7.79
C VAL A 138 -0.04 -8.76 8.13
N MET A 139 0.70 -9.82 7.81
CA MET A 139 2.17 -9.92 7.86
C MET A 139 2.60 -11.14 7.00
N GLY A 140 3.90 -11.33 6.78
CA GLY A 140 4.39 -12.54 6.11
C GLY A 140 4.29 -13.78 7.01
N GLY A 141 4.16 -14.96 6.40
CA GLY A 141 3.96 -16.22 7.11
C GLY A 141 5.09 -16.56 8.08
N GLU A 142 6.35 -16.30 7.69
CA GLU A 142 7.52 -16.50 8.55
C GLU A 142 7.48 -15.61 9.80
N GLN A 143 7.09 -14.34 9.64
CA GLN A 143 6.97 -13.40 10.77
C GLN A 143 5.85 -13.82 11.73
N ALA A 144 4.72 -14.30 11.19
CA ALA A 144 3.63 -14.82 12.00
C ALA A 144 4.05 -16.07 12.78
N ALA A 145 4.68 -17.04 12.11
CA ALA A 145 5.15 -18.28 12.72
C ALA A 145 6.18 -18.02 13.84
N MET A 146 7.18 -17.18 13.57
CA MET A 146 8.20 -16.81 14.56
C MET A 146 7.57 -16.14 15.78
N THR A 147 6.63 -15.21 15.58
CA THR A 147 5.94 -14.54 16.69
C THR A 147 5.18 -15.54 17.54
N MET A 148 4.43 -16.45 16.92
CA MET A 148 3.66 -17.47 17.62
C MET A 148 4.55 -18.45 18.39
N ARG A 149 5.70 -18.84 17.82
CA ARG A 149 6.69 -19.64 18.53
C ARG A 149 7.19 -18.95 19.79
N LEU A 150 7.63 -17.69 19.70
CA LEU A 150 8.15 -16.95 20.86
C LEU A 150 7.10 -16.85 21.98
N VAL A 151 5.83 -16.64 21.61
CA VAL A 151 4.71 -16.61 22.56
C VAL A 151 4.53 -17.97 23.22
N MET A 152 4.58 -19.06 22.46
CA MET A 152 4.44 -20.43 22.98
C MET A 152 5.59 -20.80 23.93
N GLU A 153 6.84 -20.57 23.51
CA GLU A 153 8.04 -20.80 24.31
C GLU A 153 7.97 -20.00 25.63
N GLY A 154 7.67 -18.70 25.57
CA GLY A 154 7.53 -17.87 26.77
C GLY A 154 6.34 -18.24 27.66
N SER A 155 5.26 -18.79 27.10
CA SER A 155 4.10 -19.30 27.84
C SER A 155 4.42 -20.62 28.55
N ALA A 156 5.12 -21.54 27.89
CA ALA A 156 5.57 -22.80 28.46
C ALA A 156 6.62 -22.59 29.55
N ALA A 157 7.60 -21.71 29.32
CA ALA A 157 8.62 -21.34 30.30
C ALA A 157 8.00 -20.82 31.60
N ARG A 158 6.97 -19.95 31.51
CA ARG A 158 6.21 -19.47 32.69
C ARG A 158 5.46 -20.56 33.45
N ARG A 159 5.15 -21.69 32.79
CA ARG A 159 4.53 -22.88 33.41
C ARG A 159 5.54 -23.96 33.80
N GLY A 160 6.85 -23.72 33.62
CA GLY A 160 7.89 -24.73 33.83
C GLY A 160 7.81 -25.92 32.88
N GLN A 161 7.20 -25.73 31.71
CA GLN A 161 7.04 -26.76 30.68
C GLN A 161 8.06 -26.55 29.56
N THR A 162 8.59 -27.65 29.02
CA THR A 162 9.41 -27.64 27.80
C THR A 162 8.57 -28.15 26.63
N ILE A 163 8.69 -27.49 25.48
CA ILE A 163 8.05 -27.93 24.23
C ILE A 163 9.10 -28.63 23.38
N GLU A 164 8.74 -29.80 22.85
CA GLU A 164 9.59 -30.54 21.92
C GLU A 164 9.87 -29.72 20.65
N PRO A 165 11.14 -29.59 20.20
CA PRO A 165 11.49 -28.79 19.02
C PRO A 165 10.74 -29.21 17.74
N ALA A 166 10.46 -30.51 17.58
CA ALA A 166 9.72 -31.03 16.44
C ALA A 166 8.26 -30.54 16.40
N VAL A 167 7.64 -30.35 17.57
CA VAL A 167 6.27 -29.82 17.67
C VAL A 167 6.25 -28.34 17.28
N LEU A 168 7.24 -27.56 17.73
CA LEU A 168 7.38 -26.16 17.34
C LEU A 168 7.59 -26.01 15.83
N ALA A 169 8.49 -26.80 15.24
CA ALA A 169 8.75 -26.75 13.81
C ALA A 169 7.51 -27.12 12.97
N ALA A 170 6.76 -28.14 13.39
CA ALA A 170 5.52 -28.52 12.71
C ALA A 170 4.46 -27.41 12.78
N GLN A 171 4.32 -26.75 13.93
CA GLN A 171 3.40 -25.62 14.11
C GLN A 171 3.83 -24.39 13.31
N GLU A 172 5.12 -24.06 13.29
CA GLU A 172 5.67 -22.99 12.46
C GLU A 172 5.31 -23.22 10.99
N GLN A 173 5.57 -24.43 10.48
CA GLN A 173 5.26 -24.76 9.09
C GLN A 173 3.76 -24.64 8.79
N GLN A 174 2.90 -25.13 9.69
CA GLN A 174 1.44 -24.99 9.54
C GLN A 174 1.00 -23.51 9.45
N ILE A 175 1.59 -22.63 10.27
CA ILE A 175 1.29 -21.19 10.24
C ILE A 175 1.79 -20.57 8.92
N ILE A 176 3.01 -20.91 8.50
CA ILE A 176 3.58 -20.44 7.23
C ILE A 176 2.67 -20.83 6.06
N ASP A 177 2.27 -22.10 5.99
CA ASP A 177 1.42 -22.62 4.92
C ASP A 177 0.04 -21.93 4.93
N HIS A 178 -0.55 -21.75 6.11
CA HIS A 178 -1.83 -21.06 6.25
C HIS A 178 -1.78 -19.60 5.79
N PHE A 179 -0.72 -18.86 6.16
CA PHE A 179 -0.56 -17.47 5.75
C PHE A 179 -0.22 -17.34 4.27
N ASN A 180 0.67 -18.19 3.75
CA ASN A 180 1.07 -18.14 2.35
C ASN A 180 -0.10 -18.50 1.43
N GLY A 181 -0.91 -19.48 1.80
CA GLY A 181 -2.08 -19.94 1.02
C GLY A 181 -3.22 -18.92 0.88
N GLN A 182 -3.17 -17.78 1.57
CA GLN A 182 -4.16 -16.71 1.49
C GLN A 182 -3.57 -15.37 1.01
N SER A 183 -2.31 -15.36 0.56
CA SER A 183 -1.55 -14.11 0.37
C SER A 183 -1.28 -13.74 -1.09
N ASP A 184 -1.36 -14.70 -2.01
CA ASP A 184 -1.08 -14.43 -3.41
C ASP A 184 -2.18 -13.62 -4.09
N ALA A 185 -1.82 -12.97 -5.20
CA ALA A 185 -2.70 -12.06 -5.91
C ALA A 185 -3.97 -12.74 -6.46
N PHE A 186 -3.94 -14.03 -6.82
CA PHE A 186 -5.13 -14.74 -7.30
C PHE A 186 -6.12 -14.95 -6.16
N PHE A 187 -5.62 -15.34 -4.99
CA PHE A 187 -6.44 -15.44 -3.79
C PHE A 187 -7.07 -14.09 -3.47
N THR A 188 -6.27 -13.02 -3.33
CA THR A 188 -6.79 -11.71 -2.91
C THR A 188 -7.73 -11.07 -3.93
N SER A 189 -7.48 -11.26 -5.23
CA SER A 189 -8.38 -10.78 -6.29
C SER A 189 -9.71 -11.54 -6.29
N GLY A 190 -9.69 -12.85 -6.00
CA GLY A 190 -10.90 -13.66 -5.77
C GLY A 190 -11.78 -13.17 -4.61
N TRP A 191 -11.20 -12.41 -3.68
CA TRP A 191 -11.90 -11.77 -2.55
C TRP A 191 -12.21 -10.27 -2.78
N LEU A 192 -12.02 -9.75 -3.99
CA LEU A 192 -12.25 -8.34 -4.35
C LEU A 192 -11.44 -7.36 -3.46
N LEU A 193 -10.27 -7.78 -2.99
CA LEU A 193 -9.33 -6.90 -2.30
C LEU A 193 -8.60 -5.95 -3.26
N ASP A 194 -8.69 -6.25 -4.55
CA ASP A 194 -8.35 -5.41 -5.70
C ASP A 194 -9.49 -5.43 -6.73
N ASP A 195 -9.39 -4.54 -7.72
CA ASP A 195 -10.30 -4.42 -8.86
C ASP A 195 -9.83 -5.27 -10.06
N GLY A 196 -8.80 -6.09 -9.87
CA GLY A 196 -8.30 -7.04 -10.84
C GLY A 196 -6.77 -7.17 -10.86
N LEU A 197 -6.34 -8.27 -11.46
CA LEU A 197 -4.95 -8.51 -11.82
C LEU A 197 -4.65 -7.90 -13.19
N ILE A 198 -3.51 -7.24 -13.34
CA ILE A 198 -3.05 -6.71 -14.63
C ILE A 198 -1.65 -7.21 -14.97
N ASP A 199 -1.38 -7.36 -16.26
CA ASP A 199 -0.01 -7.59 -16.73
C ASP A 199 0.86 -6.36 -16.36
N PRO A 200 2.04 -6.55 -15.72
CA PRO A 200 2.94 -5.45 -15.40
C PRO A 200 3.26 -4.53 -16.58
N ARG A 201 3.30 -5.06 -17.81
CA ARG A 201 3.56 -4.31 -19.06
C ARG A 201 2.43 -3.37 -19.43
N ASP A 202 1.19 -3.66 -19.02
CA ASP A 202 0.04 -2.81 -19.30
C ASP A 202 -0.19 -1.72 -18.23
N SER A 203 0.57 -1.73 -17.14
CA SER A 203 0.47 -0.75 -16.04
C SER A 203 0.39 0.70 -16.53
N ARG A 204 1.20 1.09 -17.51
CA ARG A 204 1.18 2.46 -18.07
C ARG A 204 -0.14 2.77 -18.77
N LYS A 205 -0.65 1.85 -19.61
CA LYS A 205 -1.91 2.04 -20.34
C LYS A 205 -3.09 2.09 -19.38
N VAL A 206 -3.09 1.19 -18.39
CA VAL A 206 -4.10 1.14 -17.33
C VAL A 206 -4.09 2.46 -16.56
N LEU A 207 -2.95 2.88 -16.00
CA LEU A 207 -2.86 4.14 -15.27
C LEU A 207 -3.28 5.35 -16.12
N ALA A 208 -2.90 5.40 -17.39
CA ALA A 208 -3.35 6.46 -18.31
C ALA A 208 -4.88 6.47 -18.46
N PHE A 209 -5.49 5.30 -18.68
CA PHE A 209 -6.94 5.18 -18.78
C PHE A 209 -7.63 5.64 -17.48
N LEU A 210 -7.17 5.15 -16.33
CA LEU A 210 -7.75 5.51 -15.02
C LEU A 210 -7.62 7.01 -14.73
N LEU A 211 -6.46 7.62 -15.01
CA LEU A 211 -6.25 9.06 -14.86
C LEU A 211 -7.21 9.86 -15.74
N ALA A 212 -7.41 9.45 -16.99
CA ALA A 212 -8.38 10.07 -17.88
C ALA A 212 -9.82 9.92 -17.33
N THR A 213 -10.20 8.72 -16.87
CA THR A 213 -11.51 8.43 -16.29
C THR A 213 -11.80 9.29 -15.07
N VAL A 214 -10.89 9.38 -14.09
CA VAL A 214 -11.11 10.19 -12.89
C VAL A 214 -11.20 11.68 -13.23
N ARG A 215 -10.34 12.16 -14.15
CA ARG A 215 -10.34 13.57 -14.58
C ARG A 215 -11.61 13.96 -15.34
N GLU A 216 -12.14 13.04 -16.15
CA GLU A 216 -13.43 13.24 -16.81
C GLU A 216 -14.57 13.25 -15.79
N GLY A 217 -14.57 12.29 -14.86
CA GLY A 217 -15.58 12.19 -13.80
C GLY A 217 -15.66 13.45 -12.93
N GLU A 218 -14.53 14.07 -12.60
CA GLU A 218 -14.48 15.32 -11.84
C GLU A 218 -15.06 16.53 -12.59
N LYS A 219 -15.00 16.52 -13.92
CA LYS A 219 -15.43 17.64 -14.76
C LYS A 219 -16.85 17.49 -15.31
N ARG A 220 -17.43 16.30 -15.18
CA ARG A 220 -18.72 15.96 -15.79
C ARG A 220 -19.87 16.63 -15.04
N PRO A 221 -20.62 17.56 -15.67
CA PRO A 221 -21.85 18.07 -15.06
C PRO A 221 -22.91 16.96 -15.04
N LEU A 222 -23.62 16.84 -13.93
CA LEU A 222 -24.74 15.92 -13.76
C LEU A 222 -26.04 16.70 -13.56
N PHE A 223 -27.16 16.13 -13.99
CA PHE A 223 -28.50 16.69 -13.78
C PHE A 223 -29.16 15.97 -12.60
N PRO A 224 -29.10 16.53 -11.38
CA PRO A 224 -29.66 15.87 -10.22
C PRO A 224 -31.18 15.81 -10.31
N ASN A 225 -31.75 14.74 -9.80
CA ASN A 225 -33.19 14.57 -9.60
C ASN A 225 -33.40 13.99 -8.20
N THR A 226 -34.35 14.55 -7.46
CA THR A 226 -34.60 14.21 -6.05
C THR A 226 -35.00 12.75 -5.83
N PHE A 227 -35.75 12.16 -6.77
CA PHE A 227 -36.42 10.87 -6.55
C PHE A 227 -35.99 9.76 -7.51
N GLY A 228 -35.09 10.04 -8.46
CA GLY A 228 -34.82 9.16 -9.58
C GLY A 228 -35.93 9.17 -10.64
N VAL A 229 -35.65 8.59 -11.81
CA VAL A 229 -36.62 8.57 -12.92
C VAL A 229 -37.77 7.63 -12.56
N ALA A 230 -39.00 8.14 -12.50
CA ALA A 230 -40.18 7.34 -12.22
C ALA A 230 -40.57 6.51 -13.46
N ARG A 231 -40.82 5.21 -13.26
CA ARG A 231 -41.42 4.33 -14.28
C ARG A 231 -42.94 4.43 -14.17
N MET A 232 -43.57 4.89 -15.25
CA MET A 232 -45.03 5.01 -15.38
C MET A 232 -45.66 3.72 -15.93
#